data_AF-E3MXH4-F1
#
_entry.id   AF-E3MXH4-F1
#
_cell.length_a   1.000
_cell.length_b   1.000
_cell.length_c   1.000
_cell.angle_alpha   90.00
_cell.angle_beta   90.00
_cell.angle_gamma   90.00
#
_symmetry.space_group_name_H-M   'P 1'
#
loop_
_entity.id
_entity.type
_entity.pdbx_description
1 polymer ?
#
loop_
_entity_poly.entity_id
_entity_poly.type
_entity_poly.pdbx_seq_one_letter_code
_entity_poly.pdbx_strand_id
1 'polypeptide(L)'
;MWHLVATYLLLLTTLSIGSAPPTDRDCGHDLINLWLDVVVVVDNSIGMTQAGLTEQADLNRFQSADDLFNSVFSILPHLSSSDEVYLAKGIAAAEQVLTAGRKNNTRSNYKQFVLIYASAYNDDGMGDPRPIAERLKTSGVNIATVAFDQTGDQDILKAIGEIASPGFNFTNKDEDLVGEVQAAMVQTNCYCSNSWHQYRDQFGVASSQKYGVCLRPVAITAGWTPAKFACQNMIQMGYMVTEYNQKKHDFVFKLIQNDTSFPEPYIYHIGLSYVNGGYYWQQPVGHALVPVNSNDSFWNPGFPQQSSTSPAVLNQQASSVISVGWQNVNQFTVAERYVCEVSSCDTENYCE
;
A
#
# COMPACT_ATOMS: atom_id res chain seq x y z
N MET A 1 -30.11 -73.67 8.00
CA MET A 1 -30.68 -72.67 7.06
C MET A 1 -30.99 -71.39 7.83
N TRP A 2 -29.98 -70.59 8.21
CA TRP A 2 -30.12 -69.21 8.70
C TRP A 2 -28.78 -68.51 8.43
N HIS A 3 -28.72 -67.60 7.46
CA HIS A 3 -27.58 -66.71 7.23
C HIS A 3 -27.97 -65.30 7.66
N LEU A 4 -27.24 -64.74 8.63
CA LEU A 4 -27.26 -63.33 9.00
C LEU A 4 -26.31 -62.57 8.07
N VAL A 5 -26.85 -61.61 7.31
CA VAL A 5 -26.05 -60.63 6.56
C VAL A 5 -26.12 -59.32 7.34
N ALA A 6 -24.98 -58.89 7.90
CA ALA A 6 -24.84 -57.59 8.52
C ALA A 6 -24.36 -56.58 7.46
N THR A 7 -25.23 -55.66 7.09
CA THR A 7 -24.93 -54.56 6.16
C THR A 7 -24.31 -53.41 6.95
N TYR A 8 -23.01 -53.14 6.75
CA TYR A 8 -22.35 -51.96 7.30
C TYR A 8 -22.62 -50.76 6.38
N LEU A 9 -23.37 -49.77 6.88
CA LEU A 9 -23.60 -48.49 6.22
C LEU A 9 -22.45 -47.55 6.60
N LEU A 10 -21.53 -47.28 5.67
CA LEU A 10 -20.50 -46.24 5.83
C LEU A 10 -21.16 -44.86 5.66
N LEU A 11 -21.39 -44.16 6.77
CA LEU A 11 -21.69 -42.73 6.76
C LEU A 11 -20.41 -41.97 6.38
N LEU A 12 -20.34 -41.50 5.13
CA LEU A 12 -19.38 -40.47 4.72
C LEU A 12 -19.87 -39.13 5.25
N THR A 13 -19.38 -38.72 6.42
CA THR A 13 -19.53 -37.33 6.89
C THR A 13 -18.60 -36.45 6.06
N THR A 14 -19.15 -35.73 5.09
CA THR A 14 -18.44 -34.64 4.40
C THR A 14 -18.21 -33.52 5.41
N LEU A 15 -16.98 -33.39 5.91
CA LEU A 15 -16.52 -32.19 6.61
C LEU A 15 -16.57 -31.04 5.60
N SER A 16 -17.52 -30.11 5.78
CA SER A 16 -17.49 -28.83 5.10
C SER A 16 -16.28 -28.05 5.60
N ILE A 17 -15.20 -28.06 4.84
CA ILE A 17 -14.10 -27.12 5.02
C ILE A 17 -14.70 -25.75 4.71
N GLY A 18 -15.00 -24.96 5.74
CA GLY A 18 -15.36 -23.55 5.54
C GLY A 18 -14.16 -22.87 4.88
N SER A 19 -14.36 -22.33 3.68
CA SER A 19 -13.35 -21.46 3.05
C SER A 19 -13.13 -20.25 3.95
N ALA A 20 -11.87 -19.86 4.16
CA ALA A 20 -11.55 -18.60 4.84
C ALA A 20 -12.31 -17.44 4.16
N PRO A 21 -12.75 -16.42 4.92
CA PRO A 21 -13.39 -15.26 4.33
C PRO A 21 -12.44 -14.61 3.32
N PRO A 22 -12.96 -14.06 2.21
CA PRO A 22 -12.11 -13.38 1.24
C PRO A 22 -11.42 -12.18 1.88
N THR A 23 -10.15 -12.00 1.56
CA THR A 23 -9.34 -10.88 2.03
C THR A 23 -8.80 -10.10 0.85
N ASP A 24 -8.53 -8.82 1.09
CA ASP A 24 -7.79 -8.01 0.14
C ASP A 24 -6.36 -8.51 0.03
N ARG A 25 -5.78 -8.26 -1.14
CA ARG A 25 -4.39 -8.61 -1.43
C ARG A 25 -3.46 -7.74 -0.58
N ASP A 26 -2.54 -8.37 0.15
CA ASP A 26 -1.43 -7.66 0.79
C ASP A 26 -0.40 -7.22 -0.26
N CYS A 27 0.45 -6.24 0.06
CA CYS A 27 1.59 -5.93 -0.80
C CYS A 27 2.50 -7.16 -0.90
N GLY A 28 3.07 -7.43 -2.08
CA GLY A 28 4.05 -8.51 -2.24
C GLY A 28 5.28 -8.30 -1.33
N HIS A 29 5.83 -9.38 -0.79
CA HIS A 29 6.94 -9.36 0.18
C HIS A 29 8.26 -9.95 -0.36
N ASP A 30 8.39 -10.13 -1.68
CA ASP A 30 9.59 -10.72 -2.28
C ASP A 30 10.73 -9.69 -2.35
N LEU A 31 11.68 -9.79 -1.41
CA LEU A 31 12.85 -8.91 -1.32
C LEU A 31 13.83 -9.06 -2.50
N ILE A 32 13.71 -10.11 -3.31
CA ILE A 32 14.52 -10.30 -4.52
C ILE A 32 13.99 -9.40 -5.66
N ASN A 33 12.70 -9.04 -5.63
CA ASN A 33 12.01 -8.30 -6.67
C ASN A 33 11.69 -6.85 -6.25
N LEU A 34 12.63 -6.17 -5.59
CA LEU A 34 12.51 -4.76 -5.24
C LEU A 34 12.96 -3.85 -6.39
N TRP A 35 12.05 -3.04 -6.93
CA TRP A 35 12.38 -2.03 -7.95
C TRP A 35 12.58 -0.67 -7.29
N LEU A 36 13.67 -0.60 -6.51
CA LEU A 36 14.04 0.59 -5.75
C LEU A 36 15.39 1.15 -6.18
N ASP A 37 15.47 2.47 -6.21
CA ASP A 37 16.71 3.24 -6.19
C ASP A 37 17.04 3.54 -4.73
N VAL A 38 18.01 2.80 -4.19
CA VAL A 38 18.41 2.90 -2.78
C VAL A 38 19.68 3.73 -2.65
N VAL A 39 19.65 4.72 -1.76
CA VAL A 39 20.85 5.44 -1.32
C VAL A 39 20.97 5.32 0.19
N VAL A 40 22.16 5.01 0.68
CA VAL A 40 22.44 4.98 2.12
C VAL A 40 23.22 6.23 2.50
N VAL A 41 22.80 6.88 3.59
CA VAL A 41 23.52 7.98 4.23
C VAL A 41 23.90 7.51 5.63
N VAL A 42 25.19 7.45 5.92
CA VAL A 42 25.69 7.11 7.26
C VAL A 42 26.39 8.33 7.82
N ASP A 43 25.78 8.96 8.83
CA ASP A 43 26.41 10.01 9.62
C ASP A 43 26.78 9.45 11.00
N ASN A 44 27.98 8.87 11.08
CA ASN A 44 28.55 8.33 12.32
C ASN A 44 29.65 9.23 12.91
N SER A 45 29.63 10.52 12.56
CA SER A 45 30.59 11.55 12.98
C SER A 45 32.09 11.24 12.79
N ILE A 46 32.52 10.13 12.12
CA ILE A 46 33.68 10.06 11.18
C ILE A 46 33.47 8.99 10.11
N GLY A 47 32.86 9.42 9.03
CA GLY A 47 32.89 8.67 7.76
C GLY A 47 32.71 9.55 6.54
N MET A 48 32.55 10.86 6.71
CA MET A 48 32.05 11.75 5.66
C MET A 48 33.16 12.67 5.12
N THR A 49 34.21 12.09 4.53
CA THR A 49 34.97 12.84 3.52
C THR A 49 34.22 12.76 2.19
N GLN A 50 34.40 13.76 1.30
CA GLN A 50 33.82 13.79 -0.05
C GLN A 50 34.00 12.46 -0.82
N ALA A 51 35.07 11.71 -0.53
CA ALA A 51 35.36 10.41 -1.12
C ALA A 51 34.42 9.28 -0.65
N GLY A 52 34.05 9.23 0.63
CA GLY A 52 33.09 8.24 1.17
C GLY A 52 31.67 8.41 0.63
N LEU A 53 31.28 9.66 0.34
CA LEU A 53 30.03 10.00 -0.35
C LEU A 53 30.03 9.57 -1.83
N THR A 54 31.19 9.41 -2.45
CA THR A 54 31.32 9.11 -3.88
C THR A 54 31.34 7.59 -4.16
N GLU A 55 31.74 6.76 -3.18
CA GLU A 55 31.76 5.30 -3.32
C GLU A 55 30.38 4.64 -3.11
N GLN A 56 29.45 5.32 -2.41
CA GLN A 56 28.09 4.84 -2.10
C GLN A 56 27.01 5.34 -3.08
N ALA A 57 27.40 6.01 -4.15
CA ALA A 57 26.53 6.72 -5.09
C ALA A 57 26.07 5.87 -6.29
N ASP A 58 26.36 4.56 -6.33
CA ASP A 58 25.94 3.69 -7.43
C ASP A 58 24.58 3.05 -7.13
N LEU A 59 23.56 3.42 -7.91
CA LEU A 59 22.20 2.86 -7.82
C LEU A 59 22.12 1.37 -8.24
N ASN A 60 23.21 0.78 -8.72
CA ASN A 60 23.33 -0.65 -8.98
C ASN A 60 24.17 -1.37 -7.91
N ARG A 61 24.64 -0.67 -6.88
CA ARG A 61 25.51 -1.26 -5.84
C ARG A 61 24.81 -2.36 -5.06
N PHE A 62 23.52 -2.16 -4.77
CA PHE A 62 22.69 -3.05 -3.97
C PHE A 62 21.77 -3.82 -4.90
N GLN A 63 22.01 -5.13 -5.02
CA GLN A 63 21.20 -6.04 -5.83
C GLN A 63 20.24 -6.87 -4.97
N SER A 64 20.37 -6.79 -3.65
CA SER A 64 19.49 -7.46 -2.68
C SER A 64 19.49 -6.71 -1.34
N ALA A 65 18.49 -7.00 -0.49
CA ALA A 65 18.47 -6.52 0.89
C ALA A 65 19.71 -7.01 1.66
N ASP A 66 20.14 -8.26 1.44
CA ASP A 66 21.34 -8.81 2.09
C ASP A 66 22.61 -8.06 1.71
N ASP A 67 22.78 -7.70 0.42
CA ASP A 67 23.92 -6.89 -0.03
C ASP A 67 23.94 -5.51 0.64
N LEU A 68 22.76 -4.90 0.82
CA LEU A 68 22.61 -3.64 1.52
C LEU A 68 23.06 -3.77 2.98
N PHE A 69 22.50 -4.70 3.74
CA PHE A 69 22.84 -4.84 5.16
C PHE A 69 24.30 -5.27 5.37
N ASN A 70 24.81 -6.21 4.59
CA ASN A 70 26.22 -6.62 4.68
C ASN A 70 27.16 -5.43 4.41
N SER A 71 26.82 -4.58 3.44
CA SER A 71 27.60 -3.37 3.16
C SER A 71 27.50 -2.36 4.30
N VAL A 72 26.29 -2.07 4.81
CA VAL A 72 26.08 -1.15 5.93
C VAL A 72 26.83 -1.61 7.18
N PHE A 73 26.71 -2.89 7.56
CA PHE A 73 27.39 -3.46 8.73
C PHE A 73 28.91 -3.46 8.60
N SER A 74 29.46 -3.46 7.37
CA SER A 74 30.91 -3.31 7.17
C SER A 74 31.41 -1.86 7.39
N ILE A 75 30.53 -0.87 7.20
CA ILE A 75 30.85 0.56 7.30
C ILE A 75 30.72 1.05 8.76
N LEU A 76 29.66 0.65 9.46
CA LEU A 76 29.34 1.10 10.82
C LEU A 76 30.49 1.01 11.86
N PRO A 77 31.37 -0.03 11.88
CA PRO A 77 32.43 -0.15 12.87
C PRO A 77 33.58 0.84 12.72
N HIS A 78 33.70 1.50 11.56
CA HIS A 78 34.74 2.51 11.30
C HIS A 78 34.26 3.87 11.82
N LEU A 79 34.06 3.92 13.14
CA LEU A 79 33.75 5.13 13.90
C LEU A 79 34.99 5.99 13.99
N SER A 80 34.82 7.29 14.15
CA SER A 80 35.93 8.08 14.62
C SER A 80 35.52 9.36 15.36
N SER A 81 36.52 10.10 15.80
CA SER A 81 36.53 11.07 16.89
C SER A 81 36.22 12.54 16.55
N SER A 82 35.42 12.86 15.52
CA SER A 82 35.04 14.25 15.23
C SER A 82 33.64 14.56 15.75
N ASP A 83 33.43 15.79 16.20
CA ASP A 83 32.15 16.30 16.66
C ASP A 83 31.32 16.96 15.52
N GLU A 84 31.77 16.89 14.25
CA GLU A 84 31.06 17.50 13.13
C GLU A 84 29.92 16.62 12.60
N VAL A 85 28.72 17.20 12.51
CA VAL A 85 27.49 16.57 11.97
C VAL A 85 27.32 16.97 10.50
N TYR A 86 27.20 15.99 9.60
CA TYR A 86 27.14 16.21 8.15
C TYR A 86 25.85 15.69 7.49
N LEU A 87 24.84 15.36 8.30
CA LEU A 87 23.58 14.79 7.84
C LEU A 87 22.93 15.55 6.67
N ALA A 88 22.81 16.88 6.77
CA ALA A 88 22.26 17.70 5.68
C ALA A 88 23.07 17.58 4.37
N LYS A 89 24.41 17.49 4.45
CA LYS A 89 25.28 17.29 3.28
C LYS A 89 25.11 15.89 2.69
N GLY A 90 24.98 14.87 3.54
CA GLY A 90 24.76 13.49 3.10
C GLY A 90 23.44 13.32 2.36
N ILE A 91 22.37 13.92 2.88
CA ILE A 91 21.06 13.94 2.21
C ILE A 91 21.13 14.73 0.89
N ALA A 92 21.91 15.81 0.84
CA ALA A 92 22.13 16.57 -0.41
C ALA A 92 22.86 15.76 -1.48
N ALA A 93 23.86 14.96 -1.07
CA ALA A 93 24.52 14.04 -1.98
C ALA A 93 23.54 12.96 -2.49
N ALA A 94 22.70 12.40 -1.61
CA ALA A 94 21.69 11.43 -2.00
C ALA A 94 20.72 11.99 -3.04
N GLU A 95 20.24 13.22 -2.87
CA GLU A 95 19.41 13.91 -3.85
C GLU A 95 20.09 14.03 -5.22
N GLN A 96 21.39 14.38 -5.25
CA GLN A 96 22.15 14.49 -6.49
C GLN A 96 22.27 13.14 -7.21
N VAL A 97 22.54 12.07 -6.48
CA VAL A 97 22.63 10.69 -7.01
C VAL A 97 21.29 10.27 -7.61
N LEU A 98 20.21 10.42 -6.85
CA LEU A 98 18.85 10.09 -7.26
C LEU A 98 18.42 10.89 -8.50
N THR A 99 18.77 12.18 -8.56
CA THR A 99 18.47 13.04 -9.72
C THR A 99 19.31 12.64 -10.94
N ALA A 100 20.59 12.33 -10.75
CA ALA A 100 21.47 11.91 -11.83
C ALA A 100 21.05 10.57 -12.43
N GLY A 101 20.64 9.60 -11.60
CA GLY A 101 20.21 8.26 -12.01
C GLY A 101 18.94 8.23 -12.85
N ARG A 102 18.12 9.30 -12.78
CA ARG A 102 16.90 9.46 -13.58
C ARG A 102 17.07 10.29 -14.85
N LYS A 103 18.28 10.80 -15.14
CA LYS A 103 18.54 11.55 -16.38
C LYS A 103 18.20 10.69 -17.60
N ASN A 104 17.68 11.31 -18.65
CA ASN A 104 17.26 10.63 -19.88
C ASN A 104 16.10 9.62 -19.69
N ASN A 105 15.26 9.81 -18.68
CA ASN A 105 14.12 8.93 -18.37
C ASN A 105 14.51 7.48 -18.06
N THR A 106 15.75 7.25 -17.60
CA THR A 106 16.16 5.94 -17.08
C THR A 106 15.55 5.72 -15.69
N ARG A 107 15.16 4.47 -15.38
CA ARG A 107 14.69 4.07 -14.05
C ARG A 107 13.46 4.84 -13.56
N SER A 108 12.62 5.32 -14.48
CA SER A 108 11.39 6.07 -14.16
C SER A 108 10.37 5.25 -13.36
N ASN A 109 10.41 3.93 -13.53
CA ASN A 109 9.56 2.96 -12.85
C ASN A 109 10.07 2.58 -11.45
N TYR A 110 11.33 2.90 -11.10
CA TYR A 110 11.90 2.57 -9.79
C TYR A 110 11.51 3.63 -8.75
N LYS A 111 11.06 3.18 -7.57
CA LYS A 111 10.80 4.09 -6.44
C LYS A 111 12.09 4.41 -5.70
N GLN A 112 12.15 5.60 -5.12
CA GLN A 112 13.38 6.08 -4.48
C GLN A 112 13.27 5.92 -2.97
N PHE A 113 14.32 5.36 -2.38
CA PHE A 113 14.42 5.09 -0.96
C PHE A 113 15.78 5.57 -0.43
N VAL A 114 15.77 6.35 0.63
CA VAL A 114 16.98 6.80 1.31
C VAL A 114 17.00 6.21 2.72
N LEU A 115 18.02 5.43 3.03
CA LEU A 115 18.23 4.87 4.37
C LEU A 115 19.30 5.69 5.08
N ILE A 116 18.93 6.30 6.21
CA ILE A 116 19.79 7.19 6.97
C ILE A 116 20.13 6.52 8.30
N TYR A 117 21.41 6.33 8.58
CA TYR A 117 21.91 6.02 9.92
C TYR A 117 22.55 7.27 10.51
N ALA A 118 22.12 7.69 11.69
CA ALA A 118 22.68 8.87 12.35
C ALA A 118 22.75 8.70 13.87
N SER A 119 23.83 9.19 14.51
CA SER A 119 23.97 9.24 15.97
C SER A 119 23.95 10.66 16.54
N ALA A 120 23.95 11.67 15.66
CA ALA A 120 23.96 13.08 16.01
C ALA A 120 23.07 13.88 15.06
N TYR A 121 22.59 15.03 15.54
CA TYR A 121 21.68 15.89 14.81
C TYR A 121 22.07 17.36 15.02
N ASN A 122 22.04 18.15 13.96
CA ASN A 122 22.27 19.58 14.02
C ASN A 122 21.05 20.27 13.39
N ASP A 123 20.32 21.05 14.19
CA ASP A 123 19.12 21.76 13.78
C ASP A 123 19.36 23.24 13.42
N ASP A 124 20.62 23.67 13.39
CA ASP A 124 21.00 25.05 13.16
C ASP A 124 21.43 25.34 11.70
N GLY A 125 20.86 26.42 11.14
CA GLY A 125 21.32 27.05 9.91
C GLY A 125 21.42 26.09 8.71
N MET A 126 22.59 26.01 8.09
CA MET A 126 22.86 25.11 6.96
C MET A 126 23.07 23.64 7.37
N GLY A 127 23.15 23.37 8.68
CA GLY A 127 23.25 22.02 9.23
C GLY A 127 21.91 21.32 9.36
N ASP A 128 20.79 22.07 9.38
CA ASP A 128 19.44 21.53 9.52
C ASP A 128 19.05 20.64 8.31
N PRO A 129 18.82 19.33 8.51
CA PRO A 129 18.45 18.41 7.44
C PRO A 129 16.96 18.48 7.05
N ARG A 130 16.09 19.13 7.83
CA ARG A 130 14.63 19.17 7.57
C ARG A 130 14.27 19.74 6.21
N PRO A 131 14.80 20.90 5.77
CA PRO A 131 14.40 21.49 4.50
C PRO A 131 14.68 20.59 3.30
N ILE A 132 15.78 19.84 3.34
CA ILE A 132 16.14 18.93 2.24
C ILE A 132 15.40 17.60 2.32
N ALA A 133 15.18 17.06 3.52
CA ALA A 133 14.36 15.88 3.72
C ALA A 133 12.92 16.11 3.24
N GLU A 134 12.31 17.25 3.59
CA GLU A 134 10.96 17.59 3.13
C GLU A 134 10.86 17.74 1.60
N ARG A 135 11.90 18.30 0.97
CA ARG A 135 11.98 18.40 -0.49
C ARG A 135 12.02 17.02 -1.16
N LEU A 136 12.84 16.11 -0.63
CA LEU A 136 12.91 14.73 -1.11
C LEU A 136 11.58 14.00 -0.93
N LYS A 137 10.96 14.08 0.26
CA LYS A 137 9.65 13.49 0.54
C LYS A 137 8.57 14.01 -0.40
N THR A 138 8.54 15.33 -0.63
CA THR A 138 7.60 15.97 -1.57
C THR A 138 7.84 15.52 -3.02
N SER A 139 9.08 15.14 -3.37
CA SER A 139 9.45 14.60 -4.68
C SER A 139 9.16 13.10 -4.84
N GLY A 140 8.55 12.47 -3.83
CA GLY A 140 8.17 11.06 -3.85
C GLY A 140 9.27 10.10 -3.39
N VAL A 141 10.33 10.60 -2.74
CA VAL A 141 11.38 9.78 -2.12
C VAL A 141 10.93 9.38 -0.72
N ASN A 142 11.03 8.09 -0.39
CA ASN A 142 10.81 7.64 0.98
C ASN A 142 12.12 7.66 1.76
N ILE A 143 12.09 8.19 2.98
CA ILE A 143 13.26 8.27 3.85
C ILE A 143 13.02 7.37 5.05
N ALA A 144 13.87 6.38 5.25
CA ALA A 144 13.95 5.64 6.51
C ALA A 144 15.12 6.16 7.33
N THR A 145 14.92 6.32 8.63
CA THR A 145 15.98 6.72 9.56
C THR A 145 16.20 5.62 10.58
N VAL A 146 17.45 5.47 10.98
CA VAL A 146 17.87 4.63 12.09
C VAL A 146 18.71 5.49 13.01
N ALA A 147 18.11 5.88 14.11
CA ALA A 147 18.77 6.67 15.13
C ALA A 147 19.63 5.74 16.01
N PHE A 148 20.94 5.97 16.04
CA PHE A 148 21.87 5.27 16.89
C PHE A 148 21.92 5.92 18.27
N ASP A 149 21.27 5.28 19.23
CA ASP A 149 21.31 5.70 20.62
C ASP A 149 22.64 5.31 21.29
N GLN A 150 23.58 6.24 21.34
CA GLN A 150 24.87 6.08 22.02
C GLN A 150 24.87 6.61 23.47
N THR A 151 24.04 7.61 23.76
CA THR A 151 24.10 8.42 24.99
C THR A 151 22.86 8.33 25.87
N GLY A 152 21.78 7.70 25.38
CA GLY A 152 20.45 7.71 25.98
C GLY A 152 19.61 8.96 25.66
N ASP A 153 20.09 9.82 24.76
CA ASP A 153 19.48 11.12 24.45
C ASP A 153 18.23 10.97 23.58
N GLN A 154 17.06 11.04 24.22
CA GLN A 154 15.76 10.92 23.56
C GLN A 154 15.45 12.10 22.62
N ASP A 155 16.05 13.27 22.84
CA ASP A 155 15.80 14.45 22.00
C ASP A 155 16.46 14.29 20.64
N ILE A 156 17.67 13.70 20.60
CA ILE A 156 18.36 13.35 19.34
C ILE A 156 17.58 12.28 18.56
N LEU A 157 17.05 11.25 19.24
CA LEU A 157 16.24 10.21 18.58
C LEU A 157 15.00 10.81 17.91
N LYS A 158 14.32 11.72 18.62
CA LYS A 158 13.15 12.42 18.10
C LYS A 158 13.50 13.29 16.90
N ALA A 159 14.59 14.07 16.99
CA ALA A 159 15.03 14.96 15.92
C ALA A 159 15.39 14.20 14.63
N ILE A 160 16.10 13.07 14.74
CA ILE A 160 16.38 12.18 13.60
C ILE A 160 15.08 11.60 13.03
N GLY A 161 14.09 11.31 13.86
CA GLY A 161 12.77 10.86 13.42
C GLY A 161 12.00 11.89 12.58
N GLU A 162 12.23 13.20 12.76
CA GLU A 162 11.50 14.26 12.05
C GLU A 162 11.76 14.26 10.53
N ILE A 163 12.94 13.81 10.10
CA ILE A 163 13.29 13.75 8.68
C ILE A 163 12.83 12.47 7.98
N ALA A 164 12.36 11.47 8.73
CA ALA A 164 11.84 10.23 8.16
C ALA A 164 10.51 10.45 7.42
N SER A 165 10.21 9.52 6.51
CA SER A 165 8.85 9.32 6.02
C SER A 165 7.96 8.75 7.13
N PRO A 166 6.63 9.01 7.11
CA PRO A 166 5.72 8.53 8.14
C PRO A 166 5.84 7.02 8.38
N GLY A 167 6.20 6.62 9.61
CA GLY A 167 6.33 5.22 10.02
C GLY A 167 7.68 4.57 9.73
N PHE A 168 8.67 5.31 9.18
CA PHE A 168 10.01 4.78 8.88
C PHE A 168 11.11 5.36 9.78
N ASN A 169 10.79 5.64 11.04
CA ASN A 169 11.74 6.09 12.05
C ASN A 169 12.06 4.94 13.02
N PHE A 170 13.27 4.39 12.89
CA PHE A 170 13.73 3.24 13.65
C PHE A 170 14.90 3.63 14.56
N THR A 171 15.27 2.72 15.45
CA THR A 171 16.42 2.87 16.34
C THR A 171 17.26 1.61 16.35
N ASN A 172 18.55 1.74 16.71
CA ASN A 172 19.42 0.57 16.91
C ASN A 172 19.03 -0.29 18.12
N LYS A 173 18.00 0.10 18.88
CA LYS A 173 17.46 -0.67 20.02
C LYS A 173 16.26 -1.53 19.64
N ASP A 174 15.75 -1.38 18.42
CA ASP A 174 14.59 -2.14 17.95
C ASP A 174 14.97 -3.62 17.80
N GLU A 175 14.09 -4.51 18.25
CA GLU A 175 14.38 -5.96 18.32
C GLU A 175 14.63 -6.57 16.93
N ASP A 176 13.96 -6.06 15.90
CA ASP A 176 14.07 -6.51 14.51
C ASP A 176 14.27 -5.35 13.53
N LEU A 177 15.29 -4.52 13.79
CA LEU A 177 15.66 -3.40 12.91
C LEU A 177 15.81 -3.81 11.43
N VAL A 178 16.37 -5.00 11.18
CA VAL A 178 16.56 -5.51 9.81
C VAL A 178 15.20 -5.76 9.16
N GLY A 179 14.30 -6.46 9.83
CA GLY A 179 12.94 -6.71 9.34
C GLY A 179 12.15 -5.41 9.15
N GLU A 180 12.31 -4.43 10.02
CA GLU A 180 11.65 -3.12 9.90
C GLU A 180 12.13 -2.32 8.67
N VAL A 181 13.44 -2.27 8.43
CA VAL A 181 14.00 -1.63 7.24
C VAL A 181 13.57 -2.38 5.97
N GLN A 182 13.56 -3.72 5.98
CA GLN A 182 13.04 -4.52 4.87
C GLN A 182 11.55 -4.25 4.62
N ALA A 183 10.74 -4.15 5.67
CA ALA A 183 9.34 -3.80 5.58
C ALA A 183 9.14 -2.40 5.00
N ALA A 184 9.97 -1.41 5.39
CA ALA A 184 9.95 -0.06 4.82
C ALA A 184 10.28 -0.07 3.31
N MET A 185 11.24 -0.89 2.88
CA MET A 185 11.54 -1.07 1.46
C MET A 185 10.35 -1.69 0.70
N VAL A 186 9.74 -2.74 1.24
CA VAL A 186 8.54 -3.36 0.65
C VAL A 186 7.38 -2.35 0.57
N GLN A 187 7.12 -1.60 1.64
CA GLN A 187 6.08 -0.57 1.66
C GLN A 187 6.38 0.58 0.70
N THR A 188 7.66 0.88 0.44
CA THR A 188 8.07 1.86 -0.58
C THR A 188 7.82 1.33 -1.99
N ASN A 189 8.10 0.04 -2.23
CA ASN A 189 7.83 -0.62 -3.50
C ASN A 189 6.34 -0.84 -3.76
N CYS A 190 5.50 -0.79 -2.72
CA CYS A 190 4.05 -0.90 -2.81
C CYS A 190 3.39 0.47 -3.07
N TYR A 191 2.93 0.71 -4.30
CA TYR A 191 2.36 2.00 -4.70
C TYR A 191 1.28 1.90 -5.79
N CYS A 192 0.44 2.92 -5.83
CA CYS A 192 -0.51 3.15 -6.91
C CYS A 192 0.01 4.18 -7.92
N SER A 193 -0.39 4.01 -9.18
CA SER A 193 -0.18 5.02 -10.23
C SER A 193 -0.92 6.32 -9.89
N ASN A 194 -0.56 7.40 -10.59
CA ASN A 194 -1.22 8.69 -10.43
C ASN A 194 -2.74 8.58 -10.63
N SER A 195 -3.50 9.34 -9.84
CA SER A 195 -4.98 9.33 -9.81
C SER A 195 -5.62 8.04 -9.29
N TRP A 196 -4.84 7.12 -8.73
CA TRP A 196 -5.32 5.98 -7.95
C TRP A 196 -4.91 6.14 -6.49
N HIS A 197 -5.81 5.76 -5.59
CA HIS A 197 -5.64 5.84 -4.15
C HIS A 197 -5.23 4.48 -3.60
N GLN A 198 -4.13 4.45 -2.86
CA GLN A 198 -3.69 3.25 -2.17
C GLN A 198 -4.69 2.88 -1.06
N TYR A 199 -5.21 1.65 -1.09
CA TYR A 199 -5.94 1.11 0.05
C TYR A 199 -4.98 0.87 1.21
N ARG A 200 -5.38 1.29 2.41
CA ARG A 200 -4.59 1.20 3.64
C ARG A 200 -5.47 0.76 4.79
N ASP A 201 -4.84 0.22 5.83
CA ASP A 201 -5.56 -0.19 7.04
C ASP A 201 -6.29 0.98 7.72
N GLN A 202 -5.78 2.22 7.57
CA GLN A 202 -6.45 3.42 8.06
C GLN A 202 -6.50 4.53 6.99
N PHE A 203 -7.71 5.04 6.72
CA PHE A 203 -7.91 6.15 5.79
C PHE A 203 -7.21 7.43 6.29
N GLY A 204 -6.45 8.09 5.41
CA GLY A 204 -5.77 9.35 5.71
C GLY A 204 -4.52 9.24 6.57
N VAL A 205 -4.16 8.05 7.06
CA VAL A 205 -2.96 7.84 7.89
C VAL A 205 -1.82 7.31 7.02
N ALA A 206 -0.88 8.17 6.69
CA ALA A 206 0.22 7.86 5.74
C ALA A 206 1.16 6.73 6.22
N SER A 207 1.31 6.57 7.53
CA SER A 207 2.10 5.49 8.16
C SER A 207 1.36 4.16 8.29
N SER A 208 0.05 4.13 8.01
CA SER A 208 -0.69 2.87 8.09
C SER A 208 -0.35 1.93 6.94
N GLN A 209 -0.36 0.64 7.24
CA GLN A 209 -0.03 -0.45 6.32
C GLN A 209 -0.79 -0.30 4.99
N LYS A 210 -0.05 -0.37 3.88
CA LYS A 210 -0.64 -0.43 2.54
C LYS A 210 -1.05 -1.86 2.23
N TYR A 211 -2.17 -1.99 1.53
CA TYR A 211 -2.56 -3.22 0.86
C TYR A 211 -2.15 -3.17 -0.61
N GLY A 212 -2.05 -4.33 -1.24
CA GLY A 212 -1.74 -4.53 -2.65
C GLY A 212 -2.86 -4.07 -3.61
N VAL A 213 -3.61 -3.03 -3.26
CA VAL A 213 -4.88 -2.62 -3.87
C VAL A 213 -4.91 -1.10 -4.09
N CYS A 214 -5.33 -0.71 -5.29
CA CYS A 214 -5.49 0.66 -5.74
C CYS A 214 -6.94 0.94 -6.13
N LEU A 215 -7.48 2.05 -5.67
CA LEU A 215 -8.88 2.45 -5.83
C LEU A 215 -8.98 3.76 -6.60
N ARG A 216 -9.95 3.86 -7.50
CA ARG A 216 -10.21 5.10 -8.24
C ARG A 216 -11.70 5.41 -8.30
N PRO A 217 -12.16 6.46 -7.60
CA PRO A 217 -13.47 7.03 -7.82
C PRO A 217 -13.58 7.57 -9.24
N VAL A 218 -14.71 7.29 -9.90
CA VAL A 218 -15.01 7.79 -11.23
C VAL A 218 -16.31 8.58 -11.18
N ALA A 219 -16.18 9.89 -11.36
CA ALA A 219 -17.30 10.84 -11.24
C ALA A 219 -18.27 10.85 -12.44
N ILE A 220 -18.01 10.05 -13.47
CA ILE A 220 -18.91 9.89 -14.62
C ILE A 220 -20.00 8.89 -14.25
N THR A 221 -21.26 9.21 -14.54
CA THR A 221 -22.37 8.29 -14.30
C THR A 221 -22.48 7.28 -15.44
N ALA A 222 -22.73 6.03 -15.08
CA ALA A 222 -22.92 4.94 -16.02
C ALA A 222 -23.82 3.85 -15.43
N GLY A 223 -24.48 3.09 -16.29
CA GLY A 223 -25.05 1.81 -15.86
C GLY A 223 -23.94 0.90 -15.33
N TRP A 224 -24.27 -0.01 -14.42
CA TRP A 224 -23.29 -0.92 -13.81
C TRP A 224 -22.50 -1.74 -14.85
N THR A 225 -23.16 -2.23 -15.91
CA THR A 225 -22.47 -3.00 -16.96
C THR A 225 -21.47 -2.14 -17.76
N PRO A 226 -21.84 -0.94 -18.27
CA PRO A 226 -20.86 -0.01 -18.82
C PRO A 226 -19.75 0.40 -17.84
N ALA A 227 -20.05 0.61 -16.55
CA ALA A 227 -19.06 0.94 -15.53
C ALA A 227 -18.02 -0.17 -15.34
N LYS A 228 -18.47 -1.44 -15.31
CA LYS A 228 -17.59 -2.62 -15.33
C LYS A 228 -16.59 -2.56 -16.49
N PHE A 229 -17.08 -2.37 -17.72
CA PHE A 229 -16.22 -2.29 -18.90
C PHE A 229 -15.32 -1.06 -18.87
N ALA A 230 -15.78 0.07 -18.29
CA ALA A 230 -14.96 1.26 -18.14
C ALA A 230 -13.75 1.01 -17.22
N CYS A 231 -13.91 0.31 -16.10
CA CYS A 231 -12.79 -0.07 -15.24
C CYS A 231 -11.78 -0.97 -15.97
N GLN A 232 -12.27 -1.96 -16.74
CA GLN A 232 -11.44 -2.88 -17.54
C GLN A 232 -10.70 -2.19 -18.69
N ASN A 233 -11.32 -1.18 -19.30
CA ASN A 233 -10.71 -0.39 -20.37
C ASN A 233 -9.73 0.65 -19.82
N MET A 234 -9.87 1.05 -18.55
CA MET A 234 -8.97 2.01 -17.91
C MET A 234 -7.61 1.37 -17.61
N ILE A 235 -7.62 0.15 -17.08
CA ILE A 235 -6.45 -0.71 -16.91
C ILE A 235 -6.92 -2.14 -17.20
N GLN A 236 -6.17 -2.91 -17.99
CA GLN A 236 -6.60 -4.24 -18.49
C GLN A 236 -7.05 -5.21 -17.37
N MET A 237 -6.42 -5.13 -16.20
CA MET A 237 -6.77 -5.94 -15.01
C MET A 237 -7.67 -5.21 -14.01
N GLY A 238 -8.22 -4.06 -14.39
CA GLY A 238 -9.14 -3.26 -13.58
C GLY A 238 -10.54 -3.85 -13.56
N TYR A 239 -11.23 -3.68 -12.43
CA TYR A 239 -12.59 -4.15 -12.20
C TYR A 239 -13.30 -3.18 -11.24
N MET A 240 -14.60 -3.34 -10.99
CA MET A 240 -15.27 -2.49 -9.99
C MET A 240 -14.95 -2.96 -8.57
N VAL A 241 -14.85 -2.02 -7.64
CA VAL A 241 -14.35 -2.23 -6.27
C VAL A 241 -15.04 -3.38 -5.53
N THR A 242 -14.26 -4.17 -4.79
CA THR A 242 -14.79 -5.12 -3.82
C THR A 242 -14.83 -4.54 -2.41
N GLU A 243 -15.76 -5.01 -1.58
CA GLU A 243 -15.84 -4.62 -0.17
C GLU A 243 -15.95 -5.89 0.69
N TYR A 244 -14.86 -6.64 0.80
CA TYR A 244 -14.88 -7.94 1.50
C TYR A 244 -15.16 -7.85 3.00
N ASN A 245 -14.93 -6.69 3.60
CA ASN A 245 -15.11 -6.47 5.03
C ASN A 245 -15.48 -5.00 5.31
N GLN A 246 -15.87 -4.72 6.57
CA GLN A 246 -16.28 -3.38 7.01
C GLN A 246 -15.16 -2.35 6.82
N LYS A 247 -13.89 -2.72 7.03
CA LYS A 247 -12.77 -1.77 6.90
C LYS A 247 -12.67 -1.22 5.48
N LYS A 248 -12.78 -2.09 4.46
CA LYS A 248 -12.72 -1.64 3.06
C LYS A 248 -13.98 -0.87 2.66
N HIS A 249 -15.16 -1.31 3.10
CA HIS A 249 -16.41 -0.57 2.91
C HIS A 249 -16.31 0.87 3.45
N ASP A 250 -15.86 1.03 4.70
CA ASP A 250 -15.68 2.34 5.33
C ASP A 250 -14.58 3.18 4.64
N PHE A 251 -13.51 2.53 4.18
CA PHE A 251 -12.43 3.20 3.45
C PHE A 251 -12.92 3.77 2.12
N VAL A 252 -13.64 2.96 1.32
CA VAL A 252 -14.22 3.38 0.05
C VAL A 252 -15.21 4.51 0.28
N PHE A 253 -16.06 4.42 1.31
CA PHE A 253 -16.97 5.49 1.62
C PHE A 253 -16.25 6.79 2.00
N LYS A 254 -15.23 6.73 2.88
CA LYS A 254 -14.41 7.92 3.22
C LYS A 254 -13.69 8.50 2.01
N LEU A 255 -13.28 7.66 1.06
CA LEU A 255 -12.69 8.11 -0.20
C LEU A 255 -13.69 8.93 -1.01
N ILE A 256 -14.94 8.44 -1.12
CA ILE A 256 -16.04 9.15 -1.79
C ILE A 256 -16.41 10.44 -1.06
N GLN A 257 -16.51 10.43 0.27
CA GLN A 257 -16.86 11.62 1.06
C GLN A 257 -15.87 12.77 0.89
N ASN A 258 -14.59 12.46 0.66
CA ASN A 258 -13.53 13.45 0.46
C ASN A 258 -13.35 13.87 -1.01
N ASP A 259 -14.16 13.33 -1.93
CA ASP A 259 -14.18 13.73 -3.33
C ASP A 259 -15.38 14.62 -3.62
N THR A 260 -15.12 15.90 -3.87
CA THR A 260 -16.18 16.90 -4.17
C THR A 260 -16.98 16.59 -5.43
N SER A 261 -16.50 15.67 -6.27
CA SER A 261 -17.19 15.19 -7.47
C SER A 261 -18.36 14.24 -7.14
N PHE A 262 -18.45 13.77 -5.89
CA PHE A 262 -19.51 12.90 -5.37
C PHE A 262 -20.35 13.65 -4.33
N PRO A 263 -21.43 14.34 -4.74
CA PRO A 263 -22.28 15.08 -3.81
C PRO A 263 -23.19 14.16 -3.01
N GLU A 264 -23.67 14.66 -1.86
CA GLU A 264 -24.77 14.03 -1.12
C GLU A 264 -26.11 14.08 -1.89
N PRO A 265 -26.99 13.07 -1.75
CA PRO A 265 -26.75 11.81 -1.04
C PRO A 265 -25.71 10.97 -1.77
N TYR A 266 -24.84 10.28 -1.02
CA TYR A 266 -23.77 9.48 -1.61
C TYR A 266 -24.31 8.23 -2.29
N ILE A 267 -24.05 8.10 -3.61
CA ILE A 267 -24.49 6.98 -4.45
C ILE A 267 -23.37 6.60 -5.42
N TYR A 268 -23.00 5.31 -5.46
CA TYR A 268 -22.01 4.81 -6.41
C TYR A 268 -22.06 3.29 -6.58
N HIS A 269 -21.87 2.81 -7.81
CA HIS A 269 -21.76 1.39 -8.13
C HIS A 269 -20.49 0.76 -7.55
N ILE A 270 -20.63 -0.50 -7.11
CA ILE A 270 -19.55 -1.36 -6.63
C ILE A 270 -19.50 -2.66 -7.43
N GLY A 271 -18.44 -3.44 -7.27
CA GLY A 271 -18.20 -4.68 -8.01
C GLY A 271 -19.09 -5.86 -7.64
N LEU A 272 -20.20 -5.65 -6.93
CA LEU A 272 -21.09 -6.73 -6.52
C LEU A 272 -22.24 -6.94 -7.50
N SER A 273 -22.53 -8.20 -7.85
CA SER A 273 -23.68 -8.55 -8.67
C SER A 273 -24.26 -9.93 -8.38
N TYR A 274 -25.55 -10.09 -8.65
CA TYR A 274 -26.26 -11.36 -8.59
C TYR A 274 -26.08 -12.14 -9.89
N VAL A 275 -25.49 -13.33 -9.80
CA VAL A 275 -25.27 -14.24 -10.92
C VAL A 275 -25.41 -15.67 -10.43
N ASN A 276 -26.04 -16.55 -11.23
CA ASN A 276 -26.15 -17.99 -10.95
C ASN A 276 -26.69 -18.35 -9.55
N GLY A 277 -27.63 -17.56 -9.00
CA GLY A 277 -28.27 -17.87 -7.73
C GLY A 277 -27.67 -17.18 -6.50
N GLY A 278 -26.56 -16.45 -6.63
CA GLY A 278 -25.88 -15.80 -5.52
C GLY A 278 -25.27 -14.45 -5.88
N TYR A 279 -24.83 -13.72 -4.85
CA TYR A 279 -24.10 -12.46 -5.00
C TYR A 279 -22.60 -12.72 -5.01
N TYR A 280 -21.93 -12.18 -6.03
CA TYR A 280 -20.50 -12.35 -6.23
C TYR A 280 -19.81 -11.05 -6.57
N TRP A 281 -18.64 -10.87 -5.98
CA TRP A 281 -17.70 -9.82 -6.28
C TRP A 281 -17.01 -10.08 -7.62
N GLN A 282 -16.95 -9.03 -8.44
CA GLN A 282 -16.11 -9.00 -9.62
C GLN A 282 -14.64 -9.22 -9.27
N GLN A 283 -13.93 -9.77 -10.25
CA GLN A 283 -12.49 -9.96 -10.25
C GLN A 283 -11.94 -9.49 -11.61
N PRO A 284 -10.61 -9.38 -11.78
CA PRO A 284 -10.02 -9.15 -13.08
C PRO A 284 -10.51 -10.15 -14.12
N VAL A 285 -10.52 -9.75 -15.40
CA VAL A 285 -10.96 -10.62 -16.50
C VAL A 285 -10.19 -11.95 -16.46
N GLY A 286 -10.93 -13.06 -16.58
CA GLY A 286 -10.35 -14.41 -16.53
C GLY A 286 -10.26 -15.04 -15.13
N HIS A 287 -10.54 -14.28 -14.06
CA HIS A 287 -10.55 -14.80 -12.69
C HIS A 287 -11.97 -15.22 -12.27
N ALA A 288 -12.05 -16.22 -11.39
CA ALA A 288 -13.32 -16.68 -10.84
C ALA A 288 -13.93 -15.64 -9.90
N LEU A 289 -15.24 -15.42 -9.97
CA LEU A 289 -15.93 -14.49 -9.09
C LEU A 289 -15.89 -14.97 -7.64
N VAL A 290 -15.81 -14.03 -6.69
CA VAL A 290 -15.71 -14.34 -5.26
C VAL A 290 -17.10 -14.20 -4.61
N PRO A 291 -17.65 -15.25 -3.96
CA PRO A 291 -18.96 -15.16 -3.33
C PRO A 291 -18.95 -14.20 -2.13
N VAL A 292 -20.07 -13.53 -1.90
CA VAL A 292 -20.27 -12.74 -0.68
C VAL A 292 -20.36 -13.65 0.53
N ASN A 293 -19.66 -13.30 1.60
CA ASN A 293 -19.89 -13.88 2.91
C ASN A 293 -21.19 -13.32 3.49
N SER A 294 -22.18 -14.17 3.77
CA SER A 294 -23.49 -13.74 4.26
C SER A 294 -23.44 -13.01 5.60
N ASN A 295 -22.38 -13.21 6.39
CA ASN A 295 -22.20 -12.55 7.69
C ASN A 295 -21.70 -11.10 7.57
N ASP A 296 -21.16 -10.71 6.42
CA ASP A 296 -20.51 -9.41 6.18
C ASP A 296 -21.32 -8.56 5.18
N SER A 297 -22.65 -8.68 5.21
CA SER A 297 -23.50 -7.97 4.25
C SER A 297 -23.88 -6.56 4.74
N PHE A 298 -23.64 -5.54 3.91
CA PHE A 298 -23.96 -4.15 4.24
C PHE A 298 -25.29 -3.68 3.61
N TRP A 299 -26.25 -4.60 3.40
CA TRP A 299 -27.54 -4.26 2.79
C TRP A 299 -28.31 -3.22 3.59
N ASN A 300 -28.81 -2.21 2.88
CA ASN A 300 -29.80 -1.30 3.45
C ASN A 300 -31.10 -2.06 3.79
N PRO A 301 -31.87 -1.60 4.80
CA PRO A 301 -33.15 -2.22 5.15
C PRO A 301 -34.07 -2.37 3.93
N GLY A 302 -34.59 -3.57 3.72
CA GLY A 302 -35.48 -3.89 2.61
C GLY A 302 -34.78 -4.29 1.30
N PHE A 303 -33.45 -4.44 1.30
CA PHE A 303 -32.66 -4.97 0.19
C PHE A 303 -32.01 -6.32 0.55
N PRO A 304 -31.73 -7.18 -0.43
CA PRO A 304 -31.98 -7.02 -1.87
C PRO A 304 -33.45 -7.19 -2.29
N GLN A 305 -33.86 -6.54 -3.38
CA GLN A 305 -35.20 -6.61 -4.00
C GLN A 305 -35.12 -7.16 -5.42
N GLN A 306 -35.84 -8.25 -5.73
CA GLN A 306 -35.94 -8.79 -7.09
C GLN A 306 -34.56 -9.00 -7.78
N SER A 307 -33.65 -9.74 -7.14
CA SER A 307 -32.26 -9.91 -7.61
C SER A 307 -32.10 -10.39 -9.06
N SER A 308 -33.10 -11.08 -9.63
CA SER A 308 -33.09 -11.53 -11.03
C SER A 308 -33.29 -10.40 -12.05
N THR A 309 -34.00 -9.33 -11.68
CA THR A 309 -34.27 -8.16 -12.55
C THR A 309 -33.39 -6.95 -12.21
N SER A 310 -32.86 -6.93 -10.99
CA SER A 310 -31.94 -5.92 -10.46
C SER A 310 -30.65 -6.58 -9.94
N PRO A 311 -29.80 -7.14 -10.82
CA PRO A 311 -28.66 -7.94 -10.37
C PRO A 311 -27.48 -7.11 -9.88
N ALA A 312 -27.33 -5.85 -10.32
CA ALA A 312 -26.19 -5.00 -9.95
C ALA A 312 -26.36 -4.43 -8.54
N VAL A 313 -25.27 -3.98 -7.93
CA VAL A 313 -25.29 -3.37 -6.60
C VAL A 313 -24.54 -2.04 -6.59
N LEU A 314 -25.08 -1.08 -5.85
CA LEU A 314 -24.46 0.18 -5.51
C LEU A 314 -24.47 0.40 -4.00
N ASN A 315 -23.61 1.29 -3.52
CA ASN A 315 -23.72 1.91 -2.22
C ASN A 315 -24.66 3.11 -2.30
N GLN A 316 -25.58 3.20 -1.34
CA GLN A 316 -26.58 4.26 -1.25
C GLN A 316 -26.67 4.77 0.19
N GLN A 317 -26.62 6.08 0.35
CA GLN A 317 -26.99 6.74 1.60
C GLN A 317 -28.52 6.69 1.77
N ALA A 318 -28.98 5.98 2.80
CA ALA A 318 -30.40 5.72 3.02
C ALA A 318 -31.11 6.76 3.92
N SER A 319 -30.37 7.58 4.67
CA SER A 319 -30.95 8.53 5.65
C SER A 319 -30.07 9.78 5.84
N SER A 320 -30.48 10.68 6.74
CA SER A 320 -29.66 11.82 7.18
C SER A 320 -28.40 11.42 7.96
N VAL A 321 -28.26 10.14 8.34
CA VAL A 321 -27.00 9.62 8.87
C VAL A 321 -26.00 9.49 7.73
N ILE A 322 -24.81 10.04 7.92
CA ILE A 322 -23.72 10.00 6.95
C ILE A 322 -23.09 8.59 6.95
N SER A 323 -23.77 7.67 6.27
CA SER A 323 -23.38 6.27 6.07
C SER A 323 -24.03 5.73 4.79
N VAL A 324 -23.41 4.73 4.18
CA VAL A 324 -23.95 4.05 2.99
C VAL A 324 -24.22 2.59 3.28
N GLY A 325 -25.13 2.00 2.51
CA GLY A 325 -25.37 0.56 2.50
C GLY A 325 -25.73 0.10 1.10
N TRP A 326 -25.65 -1.20 0.87
CA TRP A 326 -25.89 -1.81 -0.43
C TRP A 326 -27.36 -1.75 -0.81
N GLN A 327 -27.62 -1.45 -2.09
CA GLN A 327 -28.91 -1.59 -2.75
C GLN A 327 -28.72 -2.20 -4.12
N ASN A 328 -29.56 -3.16 -4.48
CA ASN A 328 -29.49 -3.79 -5.79
C ASN A 328 -30.39 -3.08 -6.80
N VAL A 329 -29.88 -2.92 -8.01
CA VAL A 329 -30.46 -2.07 -9.05
C VAL A 329 -30.38 -2.74 -10.41
N ASN A 330 -31.15 -2.22 -11.37
CA ASN A 330 -31.04 -2.67 -12.75
C ASN A 330 -29.68 -2.23 -13.33
N GLN A 331 -28.92 -3.20 -13.83
CA GLN A 331 -27.54 -3.01 -14.28
C GLN A 331 -27.36 -2.14 -15.53
N PHE A 332 -28.46 -1.79 -16.22
CA PHE A 332 -28.44 -1.00 -17.45
C PHE A 332 -29.15 0.35 -17.32
N THR A 333 -30.23 0.43 -16.54
CA THR A 333 -31.07 1.63 -16.50
C THR A 333 -30.74 2.59 -15.35
N VAL A 334 -30.00 2.13 -14.33
CA VAL A 334 -29.59 3.00 -13.21
C VAL A 334 -28.17 3.50 -13.46
N ALA A 335 -28.07 4.76 -13.87
CA ALA A 335 -26.81 5.42 -14.19
C ALA A 335 -26.27 6.18 -12.98
N GLU A 336 -25.18 5.69 -12.39
CA GLU A 336 -24.55 6.30 -11.22
C GLU A 336 -23.03 6.31 -11.37
N ARG A 337 -22.37 7.10 -10.51
CA ARG A 337 -20.91 7.08 -10.41
C ARG A 337 -20.43 5.72 -9.92
N TYR A 338 -19.13 5.45 -9.99
CA TYR A 338 -18.59 4.13 -9.64
C TYR A 338 -17.17 4.21 -9.12
N VAL A 339 -16.70 3.13 -8.51
CA VAL A 339 -15.32 3.00 -8.04
C VAL A 339 -14.66 1.81 -8.72
N CYS A 340 -13.51 2.06 -9.34
CA CYS A 340 -12.68 1.03 -9.92
C CYS A 340 -11.60 0.58 -8.95
N GLU A 341 -11.13 -0.64 -9.14
CA GLU A 341 -10.09 -1.29 -8.38
C GLU A 341 -9.09 -1.99 -9.30
N VAL A 342 -7.83 -1.99 -8.92
CA VAL A 342 -6.73 -2.72 -9.56
C VAL A 342 -5.67 -3.10 -8.53
N SER A 343 -4.85 -4.11 -8.81
CA SER A 343 -3.67 -4.42 -7.99
C SER A 343 -2.67 -3.26 -8.02
N SER A 344 -2.05 -2.97 -6.87
CA SER A 344 -0.94 -2.02 -6.81
C SER A 344 0.33 -2.58 -7.42
N CYS A 345 1.25 -1.68 -7.77
CA CYS A 345 2.62 -2.04 -8.08
C CYS A 345 3.31 -2.48 -6.78
N ASP A 346 4.01 -3.61 -6.79
CA ASP A 346 4.81 -4.14 -5.67
C ASP A 346 5.61 -5.35 -6.16
N THR A 347 6.39 -6.00 -5.28
CA THR A 347 7.38 -7.03 -5.65
C THR A 347 6.84 -8.21 -6.48
N GLU A 348 5.52 -8.43 -6.51
CA GLU A 348 4.87 -9.48 -7.30
C GLU A 348 4.09 -8.95 -8.52
N ASN A 349 3.89 -7.64 -8.61
CA ASN A 349 3.19 -6.95 -9.69
C ASN A 349 3.98 -5.73 -10.16
N TYR A 350 4.81 -5.92 -11.19
CA TYR A 350 5.60 -4.84 -11.78
C TYR A 350 4.73 -3.86 -12.58
N CYS A 351 5.04 -2.56 -12.47
CA CYS A 351 4.41 -1.51 -13.25
C CYS A 351 5.46 -0.71 -14.03
N GLU A 352 5.18 -0.48 -15.31
CA GLU A 352 6.01 0.33 -16.21
C GLU A 352 5.84 1.84 -16.01
#